data_AF-A0A353RDQ4-F1
#
_entry.id   AF-A0A353RDQ4-F1
#
_cell.length_a   1.000
_cell.length_b   1.000
_cell.length_c   1.000
_cell.angle_alpha   90.00
_cell.angle_beta   90.00
_cell.angle_gamma   90.00
#
_symmetry.space_group_name_H-M   'P 1'
#
loop_
_entity.id
_entity.type
_entity.pdbx_description
1 polymer ?
#
loop_
_entity_poly.entity_id
_entity_poly.type
_entity_poly.pdbx_seq_one_letter_code
_entity_poly.pdbx_strand_id
1 'polypeptide(L)'
;ELKTGVFRYEGVEEKVIGLARKYGVAEKILFSSFNHPSMLVCKKLCPAIPCALLTSSWLVGAGAYARRIGVEFINPLFTFLTEENIRELRENRIGAQAWTVDREDCMARLAEQGIYAV
;
A
#
# COMPACT_ATOMS: atom_id res chain seq x y z
N GLU A 1 9.04 -1.26 0.69
CA GLU A 1 8.74 0.13 1.09
C GLU A 1 9.84 1.08 0.62
N LEU A 2 9.50 2.22 0.04
CA LEU A 2 10.41 3.33 -0.24
C LEU A 2 10.36 4.35 0.91
N LYS A 3 11.48 4.52 1.62
CA LYS A 3 11.62 5.43 2.77
C LYS A 3 11.91 6.87 2.32
N THR A 4 10.97 7.48 1.61
CA THR A 4 11.13 8.82 1.00
C THR A 4 10.35 9.92 1.74
N GLY A 5 9.85 9.65 2.95
CA GLY A 5 8.99 10.56 3.70
C GLY A 5 9.73 11.70 4.42
N VAL A 6 10.94 11.45 4.90
CA VAL A 6 11.77 12.46 5.59
C VAL A 6 12.81 13.04 4.63
N PHE A 7 13.57 12.17 3.97
CA PHE A 7 14.57 12.54 2.97
C PHE A 7 14.09 12.13 1.59
N ARG A 8 14.20 13.03 0.63
CA ARG A 8 13.99 12.70 -0.78
C ARG A 8 15.28 12.13 -1.34
N TYR A 9 15.19 10.92 -1.89
CA TYR A 9 16.29 10.28 -2.62
C TYR A 9 15.99 10.39 -4.10
N GLU A 10 16.54 11.41 -4.75
CA GLU A 10 16.29 11.64 -6.17
C GLU A 10 16.68 10.43 -7.03
N GLY A 11 15.77 9.99 -7.90
CA GLY A 11 15.95 8.85 -8.78
C GLY A 11 15.79 7.48 -8.11
N VAL A 12 15.33 7.40 -6.85
CA VAL A 12 15.22 6.11 -6.14
C VAL A 12 14.16 5.21 -6.75
N GLU A 13 13.02 5.76 -7.18
CA GLU A 13 11.95 5.03 -7.84
C GLU A 13 12.46 4.35 -9.12
N GLU A 14 13.15 5.11 -9.98
CA GLU A 14 13.76 4.63 -11.22
C GLU A 14 14.81 3.54 -10.96
N LYS A 15 15.69 3.76 -9.97
CA LYS A 15 16.75 2.81 -9.61
C LYS A 15 16.17 1.48 -9.14
N VAL A 16 15.20 1.51 -8.23
CA VAL A 16 14.59 0.28 -7.69
C VAL A 16 13.80 -0.46 -8.76
N ILE A 17 13.03 0.24 -9.59
CA ILE A 17 12.33 -0.35 -10.74
C ILE A 17 13.33 -0.98 -11.73
N GLY A 18 14.45 -0.29 -12.00
CA GLY A 18 15.52 -0.80 -12.85
C GLY A 18 16.12 -2.10 -12.32
N LEU A 19 16.36 -2.18 -11.01
CA LEU A 19 16.84 -3.41 -10.35
C LEU A 19 15.79 -4.53 -10.41
N ALA A 20 14.52 -4.21 -10.14
CA ALA A 20 13.43 -5.19 -10.21
C ALA A 20 13.33 -5.84 -11.59
N ARG A 21 13.47 -5.04 -12.67
CA ARG A 21 13.51 -5.51 -14.06
C ARG A 21 14.77 -6.32 -14.34
N LYS A 22 15.94 -5.80 -13.95
CA LYS A 22 17.25 -6.44 -14.17
C LYS A 22 17.30 -7.87 -13.60
N TYR A 23 16.71 -8.08 -12.43
CA TYR A 23 16.70 -9.38 -11.77
C TYR A 23 15.44 -10.21 -12.03
N GLY A 24 14.50 -9.74 -12.86
CA GLY A 24 13.30 -10.50 -13.23
C GLY A 24 12.34 -10.77 -12.06
N VAL A 25 12.27 -9.87 -11.08
CA VAL A 25 11.46 -10.04 -9.86
C VAL A 25 10.27 -9.07 -9.78
N ALA A 26 9.99 -8.32 -10.84
CA ALA A 26 8.92 -7.33 -10.86
C ALA A 26 7.54 -7.89 -10.46
N GLU A 27 7.20 -9.11 -10.88
CA GLU A 27 5.93 -9.78 -10.55
C GLU A 27 5.82 -10.21 -9.08
N LYS A 28 6.93 -10.20 -8.34
CA LYS A 28 7.00 -10.58 -6.91
C LYS A 28 7.05 -9.36 -5.99
N ILE A 29 6.87 -8.16 -6.53
CA ILE A 29 7.05 -6.89 -5.82
C ILE A 29 5.71 -6.16 -5.72
N LEU A 30 5.50 -5.53 -4.57
CA LEU A 30 4.58 -4.42 -4.38
C LEU A 30 5.39 -3.25 -3.82
N PHE A 31 5.21 -2.05 -4.39
CA PHE A 31 5.81 -0.84 -3.84
C PHE A 31 4.89 -0.20 -2.82
N SER A 32 5.45 0.33 -1.74
CA SER A 32 4.71 1.05 -0.71
C SER A 32 5.51 2.23 -0.20
N SER A 33 4.84 3.32 0.21
CA SER A 33 5.49 4.45 0.89
C SER A 33 4.47 5.30 1.65
N PHE A 34 4.92 5.93 2.74
CA PHE A 34 4.16 7.02 3.40
C PHE A 34 4.16 8.31 2.56
N ASN A 35 5.14 8.46 1.67
CA ASN A 35 5.18 9.56 0.72
C ASN A 35 4.40 9.17 -0.54
N HIS A 36 3.08 9.35 -0.53
CA HIS A 36 2.19 8.94 -1.63
C HIS A 36 2.63 9.45 -3.03
N PRO A 37 3.18 10.67 -3.19
CA PRO A 37 3.81 11.08 -4.44
C PRO A 37 4.84 10.10 -5.03
N SER A 38 5.61 9.40 -4.19
CA SER A 38 6.57 8.37 -4.63
C SER A 38 5.85 7.20 -5.32
N MET A 39 4.68 6.81 -4.83
CA MET A 39 3.85 5.78 -5.47
C MET A 39 3.28 6.24 -6.81
N LEU A 40 2.94 7.52 -6.95
CA LEU A 40 2.51 8.06 -8.24
C LEU A 40 3.64 8.03 -9.28
N VAL A 41 4.87 8.31 -8.87
CA VAL A 41 6.05 8.15 -9.73
C VAL A 41 6.23 6.69 -10.13
N CYS A 42 6.16 5.75 -9.19
CA CYS A 42 6.22 4.31 -9.49
C CYS A 42 5.12 3.87 -10.47
N LYS A 43 3.86 4.29 -10.27
CA LYS A 43 2.75 3.98 -11.19
C LYS A 43 2.97 4.55 -12.58
N LYS A 44 3.57 5.74 -12.71
CA LYS A 44 3.91 6.33 -14.01
C LYS A 44 5.04 5.56 -14.71
N LEU A 45 6.07 5.13 -13.99
CA LEU A 45 7.26 4.48 -14.55
C LEU A 45 7.07 2.99 -14.84
N CYS A 46 6.25 2.31 -14.02
CA CYS A 46 6.04 0.86 -14.09
C CYS A 46 4.65 0.47 -13.59
N PRO A 47 3.58 0.77 -14.35
CA PRO A 47 2.20 0.56 -13.92
C PRO A 47 1.84 -0.90 -13.62
N ALA A 48 2.61 -1.85 -14.18
CA ALA A 48 2.45 -3.28 -13.97
C ALA A 48 2.80 -3.77 -12.55
N ILE A 49 3.62 -3.01 -11.80
CA ILE A 49 3.93 -3.35 -10.40
C ILE A 49 2.87 -2.68 -9.51
N PRO A 50 2.14 -3.44 -8.68
CA PRO A 50 1.16 -2.87 -7.75
C PRO A 50 1.80 -1.90 -6.77
N CYS A 51 1.03 -0.89 -6.37
CA CYS A 51 1.44 0.06 -5.34
C CYS A 51 0.50 0.05 -4.14
N ALA A 52 1.01 0.47 -2.99
CA ALA A 52 0.23 0.70 -1.77
C ALA A 52 0.57 2.03 -1.09
N LEU A 53 -0.44 2.65 -0.48
CA LEU A 53 -0.29 3.87 0.29
C LEU A 53 -0.12 3.54 1.78
N LEU A 54 1.06 3.77 2.36
CA LEU A 54 1.23 3.58 3.81
C LEU A 54 0.63 4.76 4.58
N THR A 55 -0.14 4.45 5.62
CA THR A 55 -0.81 5.48 6.42
C THR A 55 -0.67 5.19 7.91
N SER A 56 -0.32 6.23 8.67
CA SER A 56 -0.23 6.20 10.14
C SER A 56 -1.25 7.12 10.81
N SER A 57 -2.18 7.66 10.02
CA SER A 57 -3.29 8.50 10.47
C SER A 57 -4.62 7.94 9.96
N TRP A 58 -5.70 8.26 10.66
CA TRP A 58 -7.05 8.04 10.18
C TRP A 58 -7.28 8.80 8.88
N LEU A 59 -7.82 8.12 7.87
CA LEU A 59 -8.22 8.72 6.59
C LEU A 59 -9.67 8.38 6.32
N VAL A 60 -10.51 9.41 6.23
CA VAL A 60 -11.90 9.26 5.79
C VAL A 60 -11.90 9.05 4.27
N GLY A 61 -12.53 7.97 3.81
CA GLY A 61 -12.59 7.64 2.38
C GLY A 61 -11.24 7.19 1.80
N ALA A 62 -10.49 6.38 2.54
CA ALA A 62 -9.17 5.90 2.11
C ALA A 62 -9.24 5.11 0.79
N GLY A 63 -10.29 4.29 0.62
CA GLY A 63 -10.56 3.54 -0.60
C GLY A 63 -10.87 4.47 -1.77
N ALA A 64 -11.77 5.42 -1.59
CA ALA A 64 -12.09 6.42 -2.61
C ALA A 64 -10.85 7.22 -3.02
N TYR A 65 -10.01 7.59 -2.05
CA TYR A 65 -8.75 8.28 -2.31
C TYR A 65 -7.77 7.43 -3.14
N ALA A 66 -7.50 6.19 -2.72
CA ALA A 66 -6.59 5.28 -3.41
C ALA A 66 -7.08 4.97 -4.84
N ARG A 67 -8.38 4.70 -5.00
CA ARG A 67 -9.01 4.48 -6.30
C ARG A 67 -8.85 5.68 -7.22
N ARG A 68 -9.10 6.90 -6.71
CA ARG A 68 -8.99 8.14 -7.50
C ARG A 68 -7.60 8.34 -8.06
N ILE A 69 -6.56 7.93 -7.33
CA ILE A 69 -5.16 8.11 -7.76
C ILE A 69 -4.58 6.86 -8.45
N GLY A 70 -5.38 5.83 -8.67
CA GLY A 70 -5.00 4.64 -9.45
C GLY A 70 -4.02 3.71 -8.74
N VAL A 71 -4.13 3.56 -7.42
CA VAL A 71 -3.32 2.65 -6.60
C VAL A 71 -4.18 1.50 -6.10
N GLU A 72 -3.62 0.29 -6.05
CA GLU A 72 -4.37 -0.95 -5.79
C GLU A 72 -4.59 -1.24 -4.29
N PHE A 73 -3.67 -0.77 -3.44
CA PHE A 73 -3.68 -1.11 -2.01
C PHE A 73 -3.52 0.12 -1.10
N ILE A 74 -3.96 -0.03 0.15
CA ILE A 74 -3.50 0.79 1.26
C ILE A 74 -2.82 -0.08 2.32
N ASN A 75 -1.86 0.50 3.04
CA ASN A 75 -1.18 -0.15 4.14
C ASN A 75 -1.37 0.68 5.42
N PRO A 76 -2.51 0.57 6.12
CA PRO A 76 -2.79 1.34 7.31
C PRO A 76 -2.26 0.66 8.58
N LEU A 77 -2.11 1.44 9.65
CA LEU A 77 -2.05 0.88 11.00
C LEU A 77 -3.29 -0.01 11.24
N PHE A 78 -3.09 -1.21 11.76
CA PHE A 78 -4.13 -2.24 11.82
C PHE A 78 -5.37 -1.83 12.64
N THR A 79 -5.20 -0.92 13.59
CA THR A 79 -6.28 -0.38 14.42
C THR A 79 -7.25 0.50 13.63
N PHE A 80 -6.87 0.98 12.44
CA PHE A 80 -7.75 1.76 11.57
C PHE A 80 -8.65 0.87 10.69
N LEU A 81 -8.40 -0.44 10.65
CA LEU A 81 -9.22 -1.40 9.91
C LEU A 81 -10.43 -1.83 10.73
N THR A 82 -11.38 -0.92 10.86
CA THR A 82 -12.73 -1.18 11.38
C THR A 82 -13.60 -1.82 10.30
N GLU A 83 -14.73 -2.42 10.68
CA GLU A 83 -15.68 -2.99 9.70
C GLU A 83 -16.15 -1.98 8.66
N GLU A 84 -16.39 -0.74 9.07
CA GLU A 84 -16.79 0.36 8.19
C GLU A 84 -15.69 0.70 7.18
N ASN A 85 -14.45 0.88 7.65
CA ASN A 85 -13.34 1.21 6.77
C ASN A 85 -13.03 0.05 5.81
N ILE A 86 -13.09 -1.20 6.28
CA ILE A 86 -12.90 -2.37 5.41
C ILE A 86 -13.98 -2.44 4.33
N ARG A 87 -15.23 -2.12 4.68
CA ARG A 87 -16.32 -2.06 3.70
C ARG A 87 -16.08 -0.99 2.65
N GLU A 88 -15.69 0.22 3.07
CA GLU A 88 -15.40 1.34 2.16
C GLU A 88 -14.26 1.01 1.18
N LEU A 89 -13.22 0.31 1.64
CA LEU A 89 -12.13 -0.18 0.78
C LEU A 89 -12.64 -1.17 -0.28
N ARG A 90 -13.47 -2.14 0.13
CA ARG A 90 -14.04 -3.14 -0.78
C ARG A 90 -14.95 -2.52 -1.83
N GLU A 91 -15.80 -1.57 -1.44
CA GLU A 91 -16.69 -0.83 -2.36
C GLU A 91 -15.88 -0.09 -3.44
N ASN A 92 -14.69 0.40 -3.09
CA ASN A 92 -13.76 1.04 -4.01
C ASN A 92 -12.79 0.08 -4.73
N ARG A 93 -12.88 -1.23 -4.46
CA ARG A 93 -11.99 -2.28 -5.00
C ARG A 93 -10.52 -2.05 -4.64
N ILE A 94 -10.26 -1.61 -3.41
CA ILE A 94 -8.92 -1.38 -2.86
C ILE A 94 -8.59 -2.46 -1.85
N GLY A 95 -7.43 -3.09 -2.00
CA GLY A 95 -6.92 -4.05 -1.03
C GLY A 95 -6.29 -3.36 0.18
N ALA A 96 -6.12 -4.09 1.28
CA ALA A 96 -5.40 -3.60 2.45
C ALA A 96 -4.36 -4.59 2.96
N GLN A 97 -3.19 -4.08 3.36
CA GLN A 97 -2.17 -4.82 4.11
C GLN A 97 -1.91 -4.11 5.45
N ALA A 98 -2.28 -4.73 6.56
CA ALA A 98 -2.19 -4.09 7.88
C ALA A 98 -0.74 -4.07 8.39
N TRP A 99 -0.39 -3.09 9.22
CA TRP A 99 0.85 -3.11 10.02
C TRP A 99 0.64 -2.47 11.39
N THR A 100 1.49 -2.68 12.40
CA THR A 100 2.15 -3.96 12.65
C THR A 100 1.21 -4.79 13.52
N VAL A 101 0.90 -6.01 13.10
CA VAL A 101 -0.02 -6.90 13.81
C VAL A 101 0.78 -7.98 14.51
N ASP A 102 0.99 -7.84 15.82
CA ASP A 102 1.82 -8.79 16.59
C ASP A 102 1.00 -9.79 17.43
N ARG A 103 -0.33 -9.64 17.46
CA ARG A 103 -1.22 -10.51 18.25
C ARG A 103 -2.05 -11.43 17.35
N GLU A 104 -2.07 -12.72 17.67
CA GLU A 104 -2.79 -13.74 16.90
C GLU A 104 -4.29 -13.47 16.77
N ASP A 105 -4.95 -12.97 17.83
CA ASP A 105 -6.37 -12.62 17.78
C ASP A 105 -6.65 -11.48 16.79
N CYS A 106 -5.73 -10.51 16.70
CA CYS A 106 -5.82 -9.43 15.72
C CYS A 106 -5.58 -9.94 14.30
N MET A 107 -4.63 -10.85 14.10
CA MET A 107 -4.38 -11.50 12.80
C MET A 107 -5.62 -12.27 12.34
N ALA A 108 -6.20 -13.10 13.22
CA ALA A 108 -7.40 -13.89 12.93
C ALA A 108 -8.58 -13.00 12.53
N ARG A 109 -8.87 -11.95 13.31
CA ARG A 109 -9.92 -10.98 12.99
C ARG A 109 -9.75 -10.37 11.60
N LEU A 110 -8.54 -9.93 11.26
CA LEU A 110 -8.26 -9.28 9.98
C LEU A 110 -8.36 -10.29 8.81
N ALA A 111 -7.90 -11.52 9.01
CA ALA A 111 -8.03 -12.59 8.02
C ALA A 111 -9.50 -12.97 7.76
N GLU A 112 -10.31 -13.12 8.81
CA GLU A 112 -11.76 -13.35 8.71
C GLU A 112 -12.47 -12.20 7.97
N GLN A 113 -11.98 -10.97 8.16
CA GLN A 113 -12.43 -9.78 7.44
C GLN A 113 -11.76 -9.59 6.08
N GLY A 114 -11.12 -10.62 5.52
CA GLY A 114 -10.61 -10.62 4.14
C GLY A 114 -9.54 -9.56 3.87
N ILE A 115 -8.79 -9.15 4.89
CA ILE A 115 -7.59 -8.34 4.71
C ILE A 115 -6.53 -9.17 3.99
N TYR A 116 -5.85 -8.55 3.03
CA TYR A 116 -4.98 -9.27 2.10
C TYR A 116 -3.71 -9.81 2.77
N ALA A 117 -3.14 -9.04 3.70
CA ALA A 117 -1.98 -9.42 4.48
C ALA A 117 -1.93 -8.64 5.81
N VAL A 118 -1.21 -9.19 6.80
CA VAL A 118 -0.92 -8.58 8.10
C VAL A 118 0.57 -8.62 8.40
#